data_AF-A0A9X4B2E5-F1
#
_entry.id   AF-A0A9X4B2E5-F1
#
_cell.length_a   1.000
_cell.length_b   1.000
_cell.length_c   1.000
_cell.angle_alpha   90.00
_cell.angle_beta   90.00
_cell.angle_gamma   90.00
#
_symmetry.space_group_name_H-M   'P 1'
#
loop_
_entity.id
_entity.type
_entity.pdbx_description
1 polymer ?
#
loop_
_entity_poly.entity_id
_entity_poly.type
_entity_poly.pdbx_seq_one_letter_code
_entity_poly.pdbx_strand_id
1 'polypeptide(L)'
;HIGDLTAGNIKFYTASGTIMDLQTLLSKFVTGENGQFLNLTSSNVVIANAVIKDAMIENVSLNKLKSGTIDTNKITLSSADGGLSIVGPTMQFKDKSNRVRLQLGQDTSGNFSFILRGTDGTTTLIDHNGIKEKAIADKLIKSNMVADNAIGEQQINYSSLV
;
A
#
# COMPACT_ATOMS: atom_id res chain seq x y z
N HIS A 1 46.82 15.91 -43.21
CA HIS A 1 46.40 15.35 -41.92
C HIS A 1 46.82 16.36 -40.85
N ILE A 2 45.89 16.85 -40.03
CA ILE A 2 46.23 17.66 -38.85
C ILE A 2 46.32 16.69 -37.69
N GLY A 3 47.48 16.59 -37.04
CA GLY A 3 47.66 15.75 -35.85
C GLY A 3 46.97 16.37 -34.64
N ASP A 4 47.28 17.63 -34.35
CA ASP A 4 46.73 18.41 -33.25
C ASP A 4 46.34 19.83 -33.71
N LEU A 5 45.26 20.37 -33.14
CA LEU A 5 44.84 21.76 -33.33
C LEU A 5 44.70 22.43 -31.96
N THR A 6 45.62 23.35 -31.64
CA THR A 6 45.53 24.20 -30.44
C THR A 6 45.25 25.62 -30.89
N ALA A 7 44.09 26.17 -30.52
CA ALA A 7 43.73 27.55 -30.83
C ALA A 7 42.95 28.17 -29.67
N GLY A 8 43.17 29.47 -29.42
CA GLY A 8 42.49 30.18 -28.34
C GLY A 8 40.98 30.34 -28.56
N ASN A 9 40.54 30.48 -29.82
CA ASN A 9 39.14 30.50 -30.22
C ASN A 9 38.97 29.81 -31.58
N ILE A 10 37.94 28.97 -31.73
CA ILE A 10 37.61 28.30 -32.99
C ILE A 10 36.11 28.48 -33.24
N LYS A 11 35.73 28.99 -34.42
CA LYS A 11 34.34 28.99 -34.91
C LYS A 11 34.23 27.98 -36.04
N PHE A 12 33.34 27.00 -35.90
CA PHE A 12 33.03 26.02 -36.94
C PHE A 12 31.51 25.83 -37.06
N TYR A 13 31.02 25.50 -38.25
CA TYR A 13 29.60 25.23 -38.50
C TYR A 13 29.23 23.78 -38.13
N THR A 14 30.09 22.81 -38.48
CA THR A 14 29.93 21.39 -38.15
C THR A 14 31.27 20.81 -37.70
N ALA A 15 31.27 19.95 -36.69
CA ALA A 15 32.41 19.12 -36.32
C ALA A 15 31.95 17.66 -36.22
N SER A 16 32.71 16.74 -36.81
CA SER A 16 32.50 15.30 -36.71
C SER A 16 33.83 14.62 -36.36
N GLY A 17 33.78 13.61 -35.51
CA GLY A 17 34.95 12.87 -35.06
C GLY A 17 34.53 11.63 -34.28
N THR A 18 35.40 10.63 -34.24
CA THR A 18 35.13 9.35 -33.56
C THR A 18 35.11 9.48 -32.03
N ILE A 19 35.88 10.43 -31.49
CA ILE A 19 35.97 10.72 -30.05
C ILE A 19 35.85 12.22 -29.88
N MET A 20 34.97 12.65 -28.99
CA MET A 20 34.82 14.06 -28.58
C MET A 20 34.94 14.11 -27.06
N ASP A 21 35.61 15.13 -26.54
CA ASP A 21 35.73 15.33 -25.10
C ASP A 21 34.34 15.57 -24.46
N LEU A 22 34.02 14.80 -23.42
CA LEU A 22 32.74 14.82 -22.72
C LEU A 22 32.43 16.18 -22.07
N GLN A 23 33.43 16.93 -21.62
CA GLN A 23 33.25 18.29 -21.08
C GLN A 23 32.78 19.27 -22.18
N THR A 24 33.23 19.05 -23.41
CA THR A 24 32.78 19.85 -24.57
C THR A 24 31.35 19.49 -24.97
N LEU A 25 30.95 18.22 -24.82
CA LEU A 25 29.58 17.77 -25.06
C LEU A 25 28.60 18.30 -23.99
N LEU A 26 29.01 18.31 -22.72
CA LEU A 26 28.20 18.85 -21.61
C LEU A 26 28.05 20.38 -21.67
N SER A 27 29.12 21.12 -22.02
CA SER A 27 29.06 22.59 -22.10
C SER A 27 28.21 23.09 -23.28
N LYS A 28 28.19 22.36 -24.41
CA LYS A 28 27.29 22.65 -25.54
C LYS A 28 25.83 22.25 -25.32
N PHE A 29 25.55 21.33 -24.39
CA PHE A 29 24.19 20.91 -24.04
C PHE A 29 23.38 21.99 -23.30
N VAL A 30 24.06 22.94 -22.63
CA VAL A 30 23.40 23.97 -21.79
C VAL A 30 23.15 25.29 -22.51
N THR A 31 23.80 25.58 -23.66
CA THR A 31 23.84 26.96 -24.20
C THR A 31 23.43 27.14 -25.67
N GLY A 32 22.71 26.20 -26.29
CA GLY A 32 22.33 26.30 -27.71
C GLY A 32 20.86 26.70 -27.93
N GLU A 33 20.63 27.74 -28.75
CA GLU A 33 19.32 28.30 -29.14
C GLU A 33 18.35 27.36 -29.87
N ASN A 34 18.66 26.07 -30.03
CA ASN A 34 17.77 25.06 -30.59
C ASN A 34 17.63 23.90 -29.60
N GLY A 35 16.39 23.56 -29.23
CA GLY A 35 16.09 22.56 -28.21
C GLY A 35 16.76 21.21 -28.47
N GLN A 36 17.72 20.85 -27.61
CA GLN A 36 18.39 19.55 -27.65
C GLN A 36 17.61 18.58 -26.75
N PHE A 37 16.96 17.58 -27.35
CA PHE A 37 16.24 16.56 -26.61
C PHE A 37 17.19 15.44 -26.19
N LEU A 38 17.36 15.23 -24.89
CA LEU A 38 18.08 14.08 -24.36
C LEU A 38 17.10 12.91 -24.21
N ASN A 39 17.15 11.95 -25.14
CA ASN A 39 16.34 10.75 -25.06
C ASN A 39 16.98 9.74 -24.09
N LEU A 40 16.55 9.76 -22.82
CA LEU A 40 16.96 8.80 -21.81
C LEU A 40 15.89 7.70 -21.68
N THR A 41 16.32 6.45 -21.82
CA THR A 41 15.47 5.27 -21.66
C THR A 41 16.15 4.27 -20.73
N SER A 42 15.43 3.22 -20.33
CA SER A 42 16.01 2.11 -19.59
C SER A 42 17.09 1.35 -20.36
N SER A 43 17.20 1.52 -21.68
CA SER A 43 18.18 0.83 -22.52
C SER A 43 19.51 1.58 -22.68
N ASN A 44 19.52 2.91 -22.49
CA ASN A 44 20.71 3.73 -22.72
C ASN A 44 21.25 4.42 -21.47
N VAL A 45 20.65 4.18 -20.29
CA VAL A 45 21.11 4.72 -19.01
C VAL A 45 21.22 3.62 -17.96
N VAL A 46 22.28 3.67 -17.15
CA VAL A 46 22.39 2.98 -15.85
C VAL A 46 22.44 4.04 -14.76
N ILE A 47 21.47 4.05 -13.84
CA ILE A 47 21.41 4.98 -12.71
C ILE A 47 21.71 4.20 -11.43
N ALA A 48 22.80 4.52 -10.74
CA ALA A 48 23.12 3.90 -9.46
C ALA A 48 22.14 4.36 -8.35
N ASN A 49 21.90 5.67 -8.26
CA ASN A 49 20.95 6.29 -7.33
C ASN A 49 20.30 7.51 -7.99
N ALA A 50 18.99 7.68 -7.82
CA ALA A 50 18.25 8.87 -8.25
C ALA A 50 17.54 9.51 -7.06
N VAL A 51 17.47 10.85 -7.07
CA VAL A 51 16.56 11.62 -6.21
C VAL A 51 15.48 12.19 -7.13
N ILE A 52 14.22 11.81 -6.90
CA ILE A 52 13.07 12.23 -7.72
C ILE A 52 12.15 13.06 -6.83
N LYS A 53 11.83 14.29 -7.24
CA LYS A 53 10.86 15.13 -6.52
C LYS A 53 9.42 14.78 -6.92
N ASP A 54 9.14 14.72 -8.22
CA ASP A 54 7.85 14.39 -8.82
C ASP A 54 8.08 13.60 -10.12
N ALA A 55 7.22 12.63 -10.45
CA ALA A 55 7.28 11.87 -11.70
C ALA A 55 5.89 11.41 -12.16
N MET A 56 5.66 11.39 -13.47
CA MET A 56 4.52 10.69 -14.07
C MET A 56 4.92 9.24 -14.30
N ILE A 57 4.32 8.32 -13.55
CA ILE A 57 4.63 6.89 -13.62
C ILE A 57 3.35 6.14 -13.92
N GLU A 58 3.37 5.29 -14.95
CA GLU A 58 2.24 4.42 -15.27
C GLU A 58 2.10 3.29 -14.24
N ASN A 59 3.20 2.60 -13.93
CA ASN A 59 3.25 1.47 -13.00
C ASN A 59 4.56 1.44 -12.19
N VAL A 60 4.48 1.05 -10.91
CA VAL A 60 5.64 0.86 -10.02
C VAL A 60 5.63 -0.54 -9.42
N SER A 61 6.72 -1.30 -9.56
CA SER A 61 6.89 -2.58 -8.86
C SER A 61 7.34 -2.35 -7.42
N LEU A 62 6.56 -2.83 -6.45
CA LEU A 62 6.81 -2.62 -5.01
C LEU A 62 7.75 -3.66 -4.39
N ASN A 63 8.18 -4.69 -5.13
CA ASN A 63 9.14 -5.70 -4.63
C ASN A 63 10.53 -5.14 -4.27
N LYS A 64 10.81 -3.88 -4.61
CA LYS A 64 12.02 -3.14 -4.25
C LYS A 64 11.81 -2.15 -3.08
N LEU A 65 10.60 -2.04 -2.54
CA LEU A 65 10.33 -1.22 -1.36
C LEU A 65 10.95 -1.91 -0.12
N LYS A 66 12.07 -1.37 0.39
CA LYS A 66 12.82 -2.00 1.49
C LYS A 66 12.27 -1.65 2.88
N SER A 67 11.85 -0.40 3.10
CA SER A 67 11.27 0.07 4.37
C SER A 67 10.63 1.45 4.16
N GLY A 68 9.45 1.68 4.74
CA GLY A 68 8.78 2.98 4.70
C GLY A 68 7.40 2.93 5.38
N THR A 69 6.85 4.11 5.67
CA THR A 69 5.45 4.23 6.10
C THR A 69 4.58 4.48 4.87
N ILE A 70 3.47 3.76 4.75
CA ILE A 70 2.47 3.98 3.70
C ILE A 70 1.29 4.73 4.34
N ASP A 71 0.97 5.91 3.81
CA ASP A 71 -0.22 6.65 4.22
C ASP A 71 -1.46 6.04 3.57
N THR A 72 -2.20 5.24 4.34
CA THR A 72 -3.42 4.56 3.88
C THR A 72 -4.56 5.53 3.59
N ASN A 73 -4.48 6.81 3.99
CA ASN A 73 -5.44 7.84 3.55
C ASN A 73 -5.19 8.27 2.09
N LYS A 74 -4.00 7.97 1.54
CA LYS A 74 -3.61 8.31 0.17
C LYS A 74 -3.59 7.12 -0.77
N ILE A 75 -3.41 5.91 -0.24
CA ILE A 75 -3.29 4.68 -1.02
C ILE A 75 -4.22 3.62 -0.44
N THR A 76 -4.98 2.96 -1.32
CA THR A 76 -5.75 1.77 -1.00
C THR A 76 -4.86 0.53 -1.13
N LEU A 77 -4.79 -0.27 -0.06
CA LEU A 77 -4.14 -1.59 -0.11
C LEU A 77 -5.23 -2.65 -0.19
N SER A 78 -5.34 -3.37 -1.31
CA SER A 78 -6.37 -4.40 -1.48
C SER A 78 -5.85 -5.64 -2.19
N SER A 79 -6.40 -6.80 -1.85
CA SER A 79 -6.22 -8.00 -2.68
C SER A 79 -6.93 -7.83 -4.02
N ALA A 80 -6.47 -8.53 -5.07
CA ALA A 80 -7.04 -8.44 -6.41
C ALA A 80 -8.54 -8.83 -6.45
N ASP A 81 -8.96 -9.72 -5.56
CA ASP A 81 -10.36 -10.15 -5.40
C ASP A 81 -11.17 -9.27 -4.44
N GLY A 82 -10.55 -8.25 -3.83
CA GLY A 82 -11.19 -7.36 -2.85
C GLY A 82 -11.49 -8.02 -1.49
N GLY A 83 -11.03 -9.26 -1.27
CA GLY A 83 -11.21 -9.99 -0.02
C GLY A 83 -10.48 -9.38 1.17
N LEU A 84 -9.37 -8.67 0.98
CA LEU A 84 -8.71 -7.82 1.97
C LEU A 84 -8.66 -6.38 1.45
N SER A 85 -8.95 -5.41 2.30
CA SER A 85 -8.80 -3.98 2.00
C SER A 85 -8.35 -3.18 3.22
N ILE A 86 -7.46 -2.22 3.02
CA ILE A 86 -7.04 -1.20 4.00
C ILE A 86 -7.20 0.17 3.32
N VAL A 87 -8.09 1.00 3.86
CA VAL A 87 -8.38 2.35 3.37
C VAL A 87 -8.47 3.28 4.56
N GLY A 88 -7.63 4.31 4.58
CA GLY A 88 -7.46 5.19 5.72
C GLY A 88 -7.22 4.39 7.01
N PRO A 89 -7.96 4.68 8.10
CA PRO A 89 -7.83 3.97 9.36
C PRO A 89 -8.62 2.66 9.45
N THR A 90 -9.18 2.14 8.36
CA THR A 90 -10.08 0.97 8.38
C THR A 90 -9.50 -0.19 7.57
N MET A 91 -9.46 -1.38 8.18
CA MET A 91 -9.15 -2.66 7.55
C MET A 91 -10.38 -3.54 7.49
N GLN A 92 -10.63 -4.20 6.35
CA GLN A 92 -11.77 -5.09 6.13
C GLN A 92 -11.34 -6.40 5.49
N PHE A 93 -12.00 -7.49 5.92
CA PHE A 93 -11.98 -8.78 5.25
C PHE A 93 -13.38 -9.08 4.72
N LYS A 94 -13.49 -9.46 3.46
CA LYS A 94 -14.75 -9.73 2.77
C LYS A 94 -14.78 -11.15 2.23
N ASP A 95 -15.98 -11.73 2.16
CA ASP A 95 -16.17 -13.00 1.47
C ASP A 95 -16.37 -12.81 -0.04
N LYS A 96 -16.49 -13.92 -0.78
CA LYS A 96 -16.69 -13.93 -2.24
C LYS A 96 -17.96 -13.21 -2.70
N SER A 97 -18.91 -12.97 -1.80
CA SER A 97 -20.14 -12.22 -2.06
C SER A 97 -19.99 -10.74 -1.66
N ASN A 98 -18.75 -10.26 -1.45
CA ASN A 98 -18.42 -8.89 -1.05
C ASN A 98 -19.01 -8.47 0.31
N ARG A 99 -19.34 -9.45 1.17
CA ARG A 99 -19.86 -9.15 2.52
C ARG A 99 -18.71 -9.02 3.49
N VAL A 100 -18.69 -7.93 4.27
CA VAL A 100 -17.69 -7.72 5.31
C VAL A 100 -17.86 -8.77 6.42
N ARG A 101 -16.81 -9.54 6.65
CA ARG A 101 -16.73 -10.60 7.67
C ARG A 101 -15.93 -10.17 8.88
N LEU A 102 -14.91 -9.36 8.69
CA LEU A 102 -14.16 -8.71 9.77
C LEU A 102 -13.90 -7.26 9.38
N GLN A 103 -14.08 -6.34 10.31
CA GLN A 103 -13.63 -4.97 10.18
C GLN A 103 -12.89 -4.55 11.45
N LEU A 104 -11.78 -3.86 11.27
CA LEU A 104 -10.95 -3.29 12.33
C LEU A 104 -10.73 -1.80 11.99
N GLY A 105 -10.75 -0.94 13.01
CA GLY A 105 -10.42 0.47 12.85
C GLY A 105 -11.65 1.38 12.88
N GLN A 106 -11.60 2.47 12.14
CA GLN A 106 -12.65 3.49 12.22
C GLN A 106 -13.95 3.00 11.58
N ASP A 107 -15.07 3.19 12.28
CA ASP A 107 -16.41 2.98 11.76
C ASP A 107 -16.95 4.23 11.04
N THR A 108 -18.17 4.13 10.50
CA THR A 108 -18.82 5.24 9.77
C THR A 108 -19.12 6.46 10.65
N SER A 109 -19.06 6.33 11.98
CA SER A 109 -19.27 7.40 12.94
C SER A 109 -17.95 8.05 13.40
N GLY A 110 -16.82 7.58 12.88
CA GLY A 110 -15.50 8.06 13.28
C GLY A 110 -14.90 7.38 14.50
N ASN A 111 -15.58 6.39 15.09
CA ASN A 111 -15.13 5.70 16.29
C ASN A 111 -14.25 4.50 15.94
N PHE A 112 -13.18 4.28 16.69
CA PHE A 112 -12.35 3.10 16.54
C PHE A 112 -13.01 1.90 17.22
N SER A 113 -13.22 0.84 16.45
CA SER A 113 -13.91 -0.36 16.89
C SER A 113 -13.42 -1.57 16.10
N PHE A 114 -13.98 -2.74 16.41
CA PHE A 114 -13.90 -3.91 15.56
C PHE A 114 -15.23 -4.64 15.54
N ILE A 115 -15.45 -5.43 14.49
CA ILE A 115 -16.62 -6.29 14.34
C ILE A 115 -16.27 -7.55 13.57
N LEU A 116 -16.60 -8.70 14.13
CA LEU A 116 -16.59 -10.01 13.48
C LEU A 116 -18.03 -10.41 13.15
N ARG A 117 -18.30 -10.75 11.89
CA ARG A 117 -19.65 -11.08 11.39
C ARG A 117 -19.80 -12.53 10.94
N GLY A 118 -21.02 -13.04 11.13
CA GLY A 118 -21.49 -14.32 10.63
C GLY A 118 -21.45 -14.40 9.11
N THR A 119 -21.69 -15.59 8.57
CA THR A 119 -21.67 -15.87 7.13
C THR A 119 -22.73 -15.12 6.36
N ASP A 120 -23.76 -14.57 7.01
CA ASP A 120 -24.77 -13.70 6.40
C ASP A 120 -24.26 -12.28 6.10
N GLY A 121 -23.14 -11.86 6.69
CA GLY A 121 -22.58 -10.51 6.57
C GLY A 121 -23.25 -9.45 7.45
N THR A 122 -24.21 -9.83 8.28
CA THR A 122 -25.04 -8.91 9.07
C THR A 122 -25.09 -9.28 10.56
N THR A 123 -25.08 -10.58 10.90
CA THR A 123 -25.02 -11.04 12.28
C THR A 123 -23.68 -10.65 12.90
N THR A 124 -23.71 -9.84 13.95
CA THR A 124 -22.52 -9.54 14.77
C THR A 124 -22.24 -10.72 15.70
N LEU A 125 -21.04 -11.28 15.61
CA LEU A 125 -20.58 -12.37 16.48
C LEU A 125 -19.77 -11.81 17.66
N ILE A 126 -18.86 -10.88 17.38
CA ILE A 126 -18.01 -10.23 18.38
C ILE A 126 -17.82 -8.78 17.96
N ASP A 127 -17.91 -7.86 18.91
CA ASP A 127 -17.53 -6.46 18.74
C ASP A 127 -16.86 -5.93 20.03
N HIS A 128 -16.65 -4.61 20.11
CA HIS A 128 -16.06 -3.96 21.28
C HIS A 128 -16.82 -4.19 22.60
N ASN A 129 -18.10 -4.58 22.56
CA ASN A 129 -18.90 -4.93 23.74
C ASN A 129 -18.86 -6.43 24.07
N GLY A 130 -18.03 -7.21 23.40
CA GLY A 130 -17.83 -8.64 23.66
C GLY A 130 -18.58 -9.58 22.71
N ILE A 131 -18.68 -10.84 23.12
CA ILE A 131 -19.26 -11.94 22.34
C ILE A 131 -20.79 -11.86 22.38
N LYS A 132 -21.45 -12.05 21.23
CA LYS A 132 -22.92 -12.03 21.10
C LYS A 132 -23.51 -13.43 21.19
N GLU A 133 -24.79 -13.53 21.54
CA GLU A 133 -25.53 -14.78 21.65
C GLU A 133 -25.35 -15.68 20.42
N LYS A 134 -25.52 -15.12 19.22
CA LYS A 134 -25.36 -15.85 17.95
C LYS A 134 -23.95 -16.38 17.67
N ALA A 135 -22.94 -15.97 18.43
CA ALA A 135 -21.59 -16.53 18.37
C ALA A 135 -21.43 -17.78 19.25
N ILE A 136 -22.35 -18.01 20.18
CA ILE A 136 -22.36 -19.18 21.05
C ILE A 136 -23.27 -20.24 20.44
N ALA A 137 -22.67 -21.28 19.86
CA ALA A 137 -23.43 -22.42 19.38
C ALA A 137 -23.99 -23.26 20.54
N ASP A 138 -25.05 -24.03 20.27
CA ASP A 138 -25.62 -24.96 21.24
C ASP A 138 -24.54 -25.89 21.79
N LYS A 139 -24.52 -26.05 23.12
CA LYS A 139 -23.58 -26.91 23.86
C LYS A 139 -22.10 -26.50 23.70
N LEU A 140 -21.80 -25.27 23.24
CA LEU A 140 -20.42 -24.77 23.10
C LEU A 140 -19.71 -24.63 24.46
N ILE A 141 -20.44 -24.18 25.48
CA ILE A 141 -19.88 -23.95 26.82
C ILE A 141 -19.80 -25.29 27.57
N LYS A 142 -18.57 -25.70 27.92
CA LYS A 142 -18.29 -26.90 28.71
C LYS A 142 -18.22 -26.58 30.20
N SER A 143 -18.51 -27.54 31.07
CA SER A 143 -18.46 -27.35 32.52
C SER A 143 -17.10 -26.84 33.01
N ASN A 144 -15.99 -27.35 32.47
CA ASN A 144 -14.64 -26.90 32.84
C ASN A 144 -14.25 -25.50 32.32
N MET A 145 -15.12 -24.86 31.52
CA MET A 145 -14.98 -23.45 31.11
C MET A 145 -15.71 -22.50 32.07
N VAL A 146 -16.51 -23.03 32.99
CA VAL A 146 -17.23 -22.29 34.02
C VAL A 146 -16.48 -22.50 35.33
N ALA A 147 -16.00 -21.42 35.94
CA ALA A 147 -15.31 -21.50 37.22
C ALA A 147 -16.30 -21.86 38.35
N ASP A 148 -15.77 -22.41 39.44
CA ASP A 148 -16.57 -22.67 40.64
C ASP A 148 -17.26 -21.39 41.12
N ASN A 149 -18.56 -21.49 41.44
CA ASN A 149 -19.42 -20.37 41.84
C ASN A 149 -19.59 -19.26 40.79
N ALA A 150 -19.26 -19.48 39.51
CA ALA A 150 -19.40 -18.46 38.46
C ALA A 150 -20.85 -18.23 37.99
N ILE A 151 -21.77 -19.16 38.23
CA ILE A 151 -23.19 -19.06 37.85
C ILE A 151 -24.02 -18.73 39.09
N GLY A 152 -24.66 -17.56 39.10
CA GLY A 152 -25.52 -17.11 40.18
C GLY A 152 -27.01 -17.25 39.85
N GLU A 153 -27.86 -16.90 40.82
CA GLU A 153 -29.33 -17.01 40.71
C GLU A 153 -29.90 -16.30 39.47
N GLN A 154 -29.32 -15.17 39.07
CA GLN A 154 -29.77 -14.38 37.92
C GLN A 154 -29.53 -15.07 36.57
N GLN A 155 -28.58 -16.01 36.51
CA GLN A 155 -28.25 -16.76 35.29
C GLN A 155 -29.04 -18.08 35.18
N ILE A 156 -29.75 -18.48 36.24
CA ILE A 156 -30.51 -19.74 36.30
C ILE A 156 -31.98 -19.46 36.04
N ASN A 157 -32.55 -20.09 35.01
CA ASN A 157 -34.00 -20.11 34.79
C ASN A 157 -34.62 -21.28 35.58
N TYR A 158 -35.10 -21.02 36.79
CA TYR A 158 -35.70 -22.07 37.63
C TYR A 158 -36.95 -22.71 37.00
N SER A 159 -37.68 -21.99 36.15
CA SER A 159 -38.88 -22.50 35.47
C SER A 159 -38.58 -23.60 34.44
N SER A 160 -37.32 -23.78 34.03
CA SER A 160 -36.93 -24.87 33.12
C SER A 160 -36.46 -26.15 33.82
N LEU A 161 -36.54 -26.22 35.16
CA LEU A 161 -36.12 -27.37 35.97
C LEU A 161 -37.27 -28.28 36.42
N VAL A 162 -38.52 -27.92 36.10
CA VAL A 162 -39.76 -28.65 36.44
C VAL A 162 -40.38 -29.31 35.22
#